data_AF-A0A2V5NDP0-F1
#
_entry.id   AF-A0A2V5NDP0-F1
#
_cell.length_a   1.000
_cell.length_b   1.000
_cell.length_c   1.000
_cell.angle_alpha   90.00
_cell.angle_beta   90.00
_cell.angle_gamma   90.00
#
_symmetry.space_group_name_H-M   'P 1'
#
loop_
_entity.id
_entity.type
_entity.pdbx_description
1 polymer ?
#
loop_
_entity_poly.entity_id
_entity_poly.type
_entity_poly.pdbx_seq_one_letter_code
_entity_poly.pdbx_strand_id
1 'polypeptide(L)'
;AITMFMRDITKERPLTHDLMAHLMTALGAKVERVIINDLKNATYYARAIIRAENELQQKKIIELDARPSDCIAIATQQKAPIYVSQEVWDEVDDMSDVLRKMEEEGLKPDPETEEE
;
A
#
# COMPACT_ATOMS: atom_id res chain seq x y z
N ALA A 1 6.85 -4.42 -5.69
CA ALA A 1 6.33 -3.17 -6.29
C ALA A 1 6.67 -1.95 -5.44
N ILE A 2 6.39 -1.99 -4.12
CA ILE A 2 6.64 -0.89 -3.17
C ILE A 2 8.04 -0.26 -3.30
N THR A 3 9.11 -1.06 -3.17
CA THR A 3 10.49 -0.56 -3.28
C THR A 3 10.79 0.12 -4.61
N MET A 4 10.16 -0.32 -5.70
CA MET A 4 10.36 0.30 -7.02
C MET A 4 9.75 1.70 -7.08
N PHE A 5 8.56 1.88 -6.48
CA PHE A 5 7.91 3.18 -6.40
C PHE A 5 8.61 4.12 -5.43
N MET A 6 9.10 3.60 -4.31
CA MET A 6 9.87 4.41 -3.36
C MET A 6 11.20 4.93 -3.95
N ARG A 7 11.80 4.17 -4.87
CA ARG A 7 13.09 4.51 -5.51
C ARG A 7 12.93 5.17 -6.89
N ASP A 8 11.71 5.52 -7.29
CA ASP A 8 11.40 6.12 -8.60
C ASP A 8 12.08 5.38 -9.79
N ILE A 9 12.11 4.05 -9.75
CA ILE A 9 12.77 3.24 -10.78
C ILE A 9 11.94 3.30 -12.07
N THR A 10 12.48 3.97 -13.09
CA THR A 10 11.87 4.04 -14.43
C THR A 10 11.94 2.70 -15.15
N LYS A 11 10.85 2.31 -15.82
CA LYS A 11 10.74 1.05 -16.56
C LYS A 11 10.36 1.34 -18.00
N GLU A 12 10.75 0.45 -18.91
CA GLU A 12 10.41 0.54 -20.34
C GLU A 12 8.90 0.35 -20.60
N ARG A 13 8.23 -0.44 -19.76
CA ARG A 13 6.79 -0.73 -19.85
C ARG A 13 6.13 -0.68 -18.46
N PRO A 14 4.85 -0.30 -18.38
CA PRO A 14 4.11 -0.30 -17.12
C PRO A 14 3.93 -1.73 -16.59
N LEU A 15 4.17 -1.93 -15.29
CA LEU A 15 3.84 -3.18 -14.59
C LEU A 15 2.40 -3.14 -14.05
N THR A 16 1.95 -4.22 -13.40
CA THR A 16 0.57 -4.37 -12.91
C THR A 16 0.09 -3.19 -12.07
N HIS A 17 0.91 -2.70 -11.14
CA HIS A 17 0.54 -1.58 -10.26
C HIS A 17 0.53 -0.23 -11.00
N ASP A 18 1.39 -0.08 -12.02
CA ASP A 18 1.36 1.07 -12.93
C ASP A 18 0.07 1.07 -13.75
N LEU A 19 -0.27 -0.10 -14.33
CA LEU A 19 -1.48 -0.29 -15.12
C LEU A 19 -2.74 0.00 -14.30
N MET A 20 -2.82 -0.50 -13.07
CA MET A 20 -3.96 -0.25 -12.18
C MET A 20 -4.14 1.24 -11.87
N ALA A 21 -3.04 1.96 -11.62
CA ALA A 21 -3.11 3.38 -11.38
C ALA A 21 -3.46 4.20 -12.63
N HIS A 22 -2.94 3.81 -13.79
CA HIS A 22 -3.35 4.40 -15.07
C HIS A 22 -4.84 4.17 -15.33
N LEU A 23 -5.35 2.96 -15.06
CA LEU A 23 -6.76 2.62 -15.18
C LEU A 23 -7.63 3.50 -14.26
N MET A 24 -7.26 3.63 -12.98
CA MET A 24 -7.98 4.51 -12.05
C MET A 24 -7.99 5.95 -12.55
N THR A 25 -6.83 6.48 -12.97
CA THR A 25 -6.71 7.84 -13.48
C THR A 25 -7.59 8.06 -14.72
N ALA A 26 -7.59 7.09 -15.65
CA ALA A 26 -8.42 7.13 -16.85
C ALA A 26 -9.92 7.12 -16.56
N LEU A 27 -10.34 6.54 -15.43
CA LEU A 27 -11.72 6.52 -14.95
C LEU A 27 -12.07 7.71 -14.04
N GLY A 28 -11.20 8.72 -13.94
CA GLY A 28 -11.40 9.87 -13.05
C GLY A 28 -11.29 9.52 -11.57
N ALA A 29 -10.63 8.40 -11.24
CA ALA A 29 -10.46 7.90 -9.89
C ALA A 29 -9.04 8.13 -9.35
N LYS A 30 -8.95 8.54 -8.09
CA LYS A 30 -7.71 8.78 -7.37
C LYS A 30 -7.79 8.18 -5.97
N VAL A 31 -6.73 7.52 -5.53
CA VAL A 31 -6.59 7.06 -4.14
C VAL A 31 -6.42 8.29 -3.25
N GLU A 32 -7.39 8.50 -2.38
CA GLU A 32 -7.39 9.60 -1.41
C GLU A 32 -6.55 9.25 -0.19
N ARG A 33 -6.67 8.02 0.30
CA ARG A 33 -5.86 7.47 1.39
C ARG A 33 -5.95 5.95 1.43
N VAL A 34 -4.98 5.33 2.09
CA VAL A 34 -5.01 3.93 2.48
C VAL A 34 -5.06 3.83 4.00
N ILE A 35 -5.77 2.85 4.53
CA ILE A 35 -5.89 2.61 5.96
C ILE A 35 -5.60 1.13 6.21
N ILE A 36 -4.57 0.82 7.00
CA ILE A 36 -4.39 -0.51 7.60
C ILE A 36 -5.25 -0.53 8.85
N ASN A 37 -6.32 -1.32 8.84
CA ASN A 37 -7.46 -1.11 9.74
C ASN A 37 -7.79 -2.31 10.63
N ASP A 38 -7.17 -3.46 10.42
CA ASP A 38 -7.48 -4.67 11.21
C ASP A 38 -6.29 -5.64 11.20
N LEU A 39 -6.18 -6.43 12.27
CA LEU A 39 -5.22 -7.52 12.43
C LEU A 39 -5.96 -8.71 13.05
N LYS A 40 -6.08 -9.81 12.29
CA LYS A 40 -6.76 -11.02 12.76
C LYS A 40 -5.93 -12.24 12.45
N ASN A 41 -5.64 -13.05 13.45
CA ASN A 41 -4.84 -14.27 13.30
C ASN A 41 -3.53 -14.00 12.53
N ALA A 42 -2.77 -12.97 12.96
CA ALA A 42 -1.55 -12.49 12.30
C ALA A 42 -1.73 -12.00 10.83
N THR A 43 -2.96 -11.85 10.35
CA THR A 43 -3.26 -11.34 9.00
C THR A 43 -3.73 -9.90 9.09
N TYR A 44 -2.96 -9.01 8.47
CA TYR A 44 -3.31 -7.59 8.35
C TYR A 44 -4.31 -7.35 7.20
N TYR A 45 -5.25 -6.45 7.44
CA TYR A 45 -6.23 -5.98 6.44
C TYR A 45 -6.04 -4.50 6.16
N ALA A 46 -6.35 -4.09 4.93
CA ALA A 46 -6.29 -2.70 4.54
C ALA A 46 -7.45 -2.30 3.63
N ARG A 47 -7.77 -1.01 3.66
CA ARG A 47 -8.77 -0.38 2.81
C ARG A 47 -8.15 0.73 2.00
N ALA A 48 -8.39 0.72 0.69
CA ALA A 48 -8.12 1.86 -0.17
C ALA A 48 -9.38 2.73 -0.27
N ILE A 49 -9.26 3.99 0.15
CA ILE A 49 -10.31 4.99 -0.01
C ILE A 49 -10.04 5.74 -1.31
N ILE A 50 -10.91 5.54 -2.28
CA ILE A 50 -10.78 6.05 -3.64
C ILE A 50 -11.85 7.09 -3.88
N ARG A 51 -11.46 8.26 -4.37
CA ARG A 51 -12.36 9.30 -4.85
C ARG A 51 -12.45 9.19 -6.37
N ALA A 52 -13.66 9.00 -6.88
CA ALA A 52 -13.93 9.00 -8.32
C ALA A 52 -14.85 10.17 -8.68
N GLU A 53 -14.54 10.85 -9.77
CA GLU A 53 -15.36 11.91 -10.35
C GLU A 53 -15.67 11.57 -11.81
N ASN A 54 -16.96 11.53 -12.15
CA ASN A 54 -17.39 11.24 -13.52
C ASN A 54 -17.53 12.52 -14.35
N GLU A 55 -17.81 12.38 -15.64
CA GLU A 55 -17.98 13.50 -16.59
C GLU A 55 -19.14 14.45 -16.21
N LEU A 56 -20.10 13.97 -15.41
CA LEU A 56 -21.21 14.75 -14.88
C LEU A 56 -20.86 15.45 -13.55
N GLN A 57 -19.58 15.49 -13.16
CA GLN A 57 -19.06 16.06 -11.92
C GLN A 57 -19.65 15.44 -10.64
N GLN A 58 -20.18 14.22 -10.73
CA GLN A 58 -20.64 13.49 -9.55
C GLN A 58 -19.44 12.85 -8.87
N LYS A 59 -19.30 13.15 -7.58
CA LYS A 59 -18.22 12.63 -6.74
C LYS A 59 -18.70 11.39 -6.00
N LYS A 60 -17.91 10.33 -6.08
CA LYS A 60 -18.13 9.07 -5.36
C LYS A 60 -16.90 8.75 -4.51
N ILE A 61 -17.14 8.36 -3.27
CA ILE A 61 -16.13 7.71 -2.44
C ILE A 61 -16.37 6.20 -2.54
N ILE A 62 -15.32 5.47 -2.89
CA ILE A 62 -15.30 4.02 -3.02
C ILE A 62 -14.34 3.50 -1.98
N GLU A 63 -14.79 2.57 -1.17
CA GLU A 63 -13.95 1.84 -0.22
C GLU A 63 -13.69 0.44 -0.80
N LEU A 64 -12.41 0.09 -0.96
CA LEU A 64 -12.00 -1.17 -1.54
C LEU A 64 -11.15 -1.95 -0.54
N ASP A 65 -11.55 -3.19 -0.29
CA ASP A 65 -10.80 -4.15 0.52
C ASP A 65 -9.61 -4.70 -0.26
N ALA A 66 -8.42 -4.65 0.33
CA ALA A 66 -7.20 -5.18 -0.27
C ALA A 66 -6.16 -5.55 0.78
N ARG A 67 -5.19 -6.37 0.37
CA ARG A 67 -4.03 -6.66 1.23
C ARG A 67 -3.21 -5.38 1.46
N PRO A 68 -2.57 -5.23 2.63
CA PRO A 68 -1.73 -4.07 2.92
C PRO A 68 -0.64 -3.82 1.87
N SER A 69 -0.01 -4.87 1.34
CA SER A 69 1.06 -4.73 0.34
C SER A 69 0.59 -4.07 -0.96
N ASP A 70 -0.60 -4.44 -1.46
CA ASP A 70 -1.20 -3.88 -2.66
C ASP A 70 -1.62 -2.42 -2.42
N CYS A 71 -2.25 -2.17 -1.27
CA CYS A 71 -2.64 -0.85 -0.79
C CYS A 71 -1.45 0.12 -0.68
N ILE A 72 -0.37 -0.30 -0.01
CA ILE A 72 0.86 0.48 0.14
C ILE A 72 1.47 0.77 -1.23
N ALA A 73 1.56 -0.23 -2.12
CA ALA A 73 2.15 -0.04 -3.44
C ALA A 73 1.40 1.01 -4.27
N ILE A 74 0.06 0.96 -4.27
CA ILE A 74 -0.76 1.94 -4.98
C ILE A 74 -0.68 3.32 -4.32
N ALA A 75 -0.67 3.39 -2.98
CA ALA A 75 -0.53 4.65 -2.26
C ALA A 75 0.82 5.31 -2.54
N THR A 76 1.92 4.57 -2.53
CA THR A 76 3.25 5.09 -2.92
C THR A 76 3.24 5.60 -4.36
N GLN A 77 2.62 4.85 -5.28
CA GLN A 77 2.56 5.21 -6.70
C GLN A 77 1.74 6.48 -6.96
N GLN A 78 0.58 6.65 -6.30
CA GLN A 78 -0.27 7.84 -6.42
C GLN A 78 0.07 8.96 -5.43
N LYS A 79 1.12 8.76 -4.61
CA LYS A 79 1.53 9.68 -3.53
C LYS A 79 0.37 9.99 -2.57
N ALA A 80 -0.42 8.97 -2.25
CA ALA A 80 -1.51 9.06 -1.29
C ALA A 80 -1.01 8.78 0.13
N PRO A 81 -1.57 9.44 1.16
CA PRO A 81 -1.23 9.18 2.54
C PRO A 81 -1.66 7.76 2.97
N ILE A 82 -0.85 7.16 3.84
CA ILE A 82 -1.09 5.84 4.45
C ILE A 82 -1.35 6.09 5.94
N TYR A 83 -2.42 5.48 6.45
CA TYR A 83 -2.80 5.53 7.85
C TYR A 83 -2.84 4.11 8.43
N VAL A 84 -2.69 4.03 9.74
CA VAL A 84 -2.87 2.82 10.53
C VAL A 84 -3.91 3.15 11.61
N SER A 85 -4.87 2.26 11.82
CA SER A 85 -5.81 2.38 12.92
C SER A 85 -5.10 2.24 14.26
N GLN A 86 -5.57 2.95 15.28
CA GLN A 86 -4.99 2.87 16.63
C GLN A 86 -5.03 1.45 17.19
N GLU A 87 -6.11 0.70 16.95
CA GLU A 87 -6.26 -0.69 17.39
C GLU A 87 -5.11 -1.57 16.87
N VAL A 88 -4.85 -1.53 15.56
CA VAL A 88 -3.70 -2.24 14.97
C VAL A 88 -2.37 -1.71 15.51
N TRP A 89 -2.24 -0.40 15.71
CA TRP A 89 -1.00 0.20 16.21
C TRP A 89 -0.66 -0.26 17.64
N ASP A 90 -1.66 -0.44 18.48
CA ASP A 90 -1.49 -0.84 19.88
C ASP A 90 -1.30 -2.36 20.04
N GLU A 91 -1.71 -3.17 19.05
CA GLU A 91 -1.57 -4.63 19.07
C GLU A 91 -0.20 -5.14 18.59
N VAL A 92 0.59 -4.30 17.90
CA VAL A 92 1.84 -4.71 17.26
C VAL A 92 3.07 -4.30 18.06
N ASP A 93 4.10 -5.15 18.01
CA ASP A 93 5.40 -4.83 18.58
C ASP A 93 6.18 -3.81 17.72
N ASP A 94 7.04 -3.03 18.38
CA ASP A 94 7.93 -2.10 17.70
C ASP A 94 9.06 -2.86 16.97
N MET A 95 9.01 -2.83 15.64
CA MET A 95 9.98 -3.49 14.76
C MET A 95 11.14 -2.59 14.32
N SER A 96 11.35 -1.44 14.96
CA SER A 96 12.40 -0.47 14.61
C SER A 96 13.82 -1.07 14.63
N ASP A 97 14.10 -2.00 15.53
CA ASP A 97 15.39 -2.71 15.58
C ASP A 97 15.61 -3.61 14.36
N VAL A 98 14.56 -4.30 13.93
CA VAL A 98 14.60 -5.18 12.76
C VAL A 98 14.78 -4.35 11.49
N LEU A 99 14.07 -3.23 11.36
CA LEU A 99 14.22 -2.32 10.23
C LEU A 99 15.65 -1.79 10.12
N ARG A 100 16.26 -1.36 11.24
CA ARG A 100 17.64 -0.88 11.26
C ARG A 100 18.63 -1.93 10.76
N LYS A 101 18.50 -3.18 11.24
CA LYS A 101 19.35 -4.29 10.77
C LYS A 101 19.20 -4.54 9.27
N MET A 102 17.96 -4.50 8.75
CA MET A 102 17.70 -4.67 7.31
C MET A 102 18.33 -3.54 6.45
N GLU A 103 18.39 -2.33 6.98
CA GLU A 103 19.03 -1.19 6.30
C GLU A 103 20.57 -1.30 6.30
N GLU A 104 21.16 -1.75 7.41
CA GLU A 104 22.61 -1.90 7.58
C GLU A 104 23.19 -3.07 6.78
N GLU A 105 22.52 -4.23 6.79
CA GLU A 105 23.01 -5.47 6.15
C GLU A 105 22.67 -5.54 4.65
N GLY A 106 21.79 -4.65 4.17
CA GLY A 106 21.23 -4.67 2.83
C GLY A 106 20.20 -5.79 2.67
N LEU A 107 19.13 -5.52 1.92
CA LEU A 107 17.93 -6.36 1.80
C LEU A 107 18.25 -7.80 1.31
N LYS A 108 18.55 -8.71 2.23
CA LYS A 108 18.46 -10.15 2.05
C LYS A 108 17.34 -10.64 2.97
N PRO A 109 16.14 -10.94 2.45
CA PRO A 109 15.17 -11.66 3.26
C PRO A 109 15.77 -13.02 3.60
N ASP A 110 15.90 -13.32 4.90
CA ASP A 110 16.24 -14.66 5.36
C ASP A 110 15.06 -15.59 5.02
N PRO A 111 15.29 -16.70 4.29
CA PRO A 111 14.22 -17.63 3.93
C PRO A 111 13.67 -18.43 5.14
N GLU A 112 14.23 -18.25 6.34
CA GLU A 112 13.95 -19.11 7.50
C GLU A 112 12.80 -18.63 8.40
N THR A 113 12.13 -17.51 8.11
CA THR A 113 10.99 -17.02 8.94
C THR A 113 9.60 -17.49 8.46
N GLU A 114 9.52 -18.40 7.48
CA GLU A 114 8.24 -19.00 7.04
C GLU A 114 7.89 -20.32 7.77
N GLU A 115 8.75 -20.84 8.66
CA GLU A 115 8.47 -22.06 9.43
C GLU A 115 8.64 -21.84 10.94
N GLU A 116 7.60 -21.32 11.60
CA GLU A 116 7.24 -21.67 12.99
C GLU A 116 5.76 -21.34 13.28
#